data_AF-A0A8J5JG86-F1
#
_entry.id   AF-A0A8J5JG86-F1
#
_cell.length_a   1.000
_cell.length_b   1.000
_cell.length_c   1.000
_cell.angle_alpha   90.00
_cell.angle_beta   90.00
_cell.angle_gamma   90.00
#
_symmetry.space_group_name_H-M   'P 1'
#
loop_
_entity.id
_entity.type
_entity.pdbx_description
1 polymer ?
#
loop_
_entity_poly.entity_id
_entity_poly.type
_entity_poly.pdbx_seq_one_letter_code
_entity_poly.pdbx_strand_id
1 'polypeptide(L)'
;MRRRRLRVRGLQSWSANREEVRLQFRCTGCGKCCTGIGGRVRVNDREVEELATATDSSISEFKQKFTRTVKEDVGGQKRTQLVLKQTSDDKQCIFLQGSKCSVYQARPIQCRTFPWWPQHLVSDYDWQLAAADCEGIHVPQEDKEEDIPAYTFDDVMSETILHDIHRSGENFTYDELQQMLRDLREVEPDFVAQYKAEFFDKYSRRIVHSDDEVTVLDSFFDGAAKPTRSFVFNDRLHLTQSEVALTEMPDATAEPKIDRSTLALDVHRALCLPLAWLPKRAEPVRVSVLGAGACTLPLFLLEHHSSQELGQLDAVEPSSQVNAIAQRFFGVGGALQRDSRLVIHEEMGEDFLNEQEEDAMLDMLVIDVEAGESCEGVRAPPLGMLDSSFLHTAKRLLVPGGILAVNVITESREALSNVEAKIGHVFSRGLRLSLPTNTTFFLFNDNTPLEVAEYVRLVQDSAFQTEYAQTPALLETCQLTAWHSNLSGK
;
A
#
# COMPACT_ATOMS: atom_id res chain seq x y z
N MET A 1 13.98 -9.08 -13.12
CA MET A 1 13.18 -8.71 -14.32
C MET A 1 12.77 -7.26 -14.14
N ARG A 2 13.22 -6.34 -15.01
CA ARG A 2 12.75 -4.96 -14.97
C ARG A 2 11.25 -4.97 -15.32
N ARG A 3 10.38 -4.59 -14.37
CA ARG A 3 8.98 -4.26 -14.68
C ARG A 3 9.03 -3.24 -15.82
N ARG A 4 8.28 -3.49 -16.89
CA ARG A 4 8.19 -2.59 -18.05
C ARG A 4 7.82 -1.21 -17.48
N ARG A 5 8.57 -0.14 -17.77
CA ARG A 5 8.14 1.22 -17.43
C ARG A 5 6.74 1.37 -18.02
N LEU A 6 5.74 1.47 -17.15
CA LEU A 6 4.38 1.69 -17.57
C LEU A 6 4.39 3.05 -18.27
N ARG A 7 4.25 3.06 -19.59
CA ARG A 7 3.79 4.28 -20.27
C ARG A 7 2.28 4.31 -20.01
N VAL A 8 1.92 4.74 -18.81
CA VAL A 8 0.55 4.94 -18.36
C VAL A 8 -0.03 6.04 -19.25
N ARG A 9 -1.18 5.78 -19.88
CA ARG A 9 -1.97 6.87 -20.46
C ARG A 9 -2.68 7.57 -19.30
N GLY A 10 -2.99 8.87 -19.44
CA GLY A 10 -3.76 9.59 -18.44
C GLY A 10 -5.00 8.79 -18.01
N LEU A 11 -5.18 8.65 -16.69
CA LEU A 11 -6.26 7.84 -16.12
C LEU A 11 -7.62 8.43 -16.48
N GLN A 12 -8.54 7.56 -16.89
CA GLN A 12 -9.90 7.95 -17.27
C GLN A 12 -10.91 7.66 -16.16
N SER A 13 -11.84 8.60 -15.93
CA SER A 13 -12.91 8.36 -14.97
C SER A 13 -13.97 7.46 -15.58
N TRP A 14 -14.15 6.27 -15.01
CA TRP A 14 -15.24 5.38 -15.39
C TRP A 14 -16.57 5.81 -14.75
N SER A 15 -16.53 6.37 -13.53
CA SER A 15 -17.74 6.62 -12.73
C SER A 15 -18.76 7.54 -13.40
N ALA A 16 -18.31 8.44 -14.30
CA ALA A 16 -19.20 9.36 -15.02
C ALA A 16 -19.87 8.72 -16.25
N ASN A 17 -19.16 7.84 -16.98
CA ASN A 17 -19.58 7.34 -18.30
C ASN A 17 -19.34 5.83 -18.45
N ARG A 18 -19.74 5.01 -17.46
CA ARG A 18 -19.46 3.56 -17.43
C ARG A 18 -19.93 2.82 -18.69
N GLU A 19 -21.06 3.22 -19.26
CA GLU A 19 -21.64 2.60 -20.47
C GLU A 19 -20.80 2.84 -21.74
N GLU A 20 -19.93 3.85 -21.73
CA GLU A 20 -19.02 4.17 -22.83
C GLU A 20 -17.67 3.45 -22.71
N VAL A 21 -17.38 2.85 -21.54
CA VAL A 21 -16.12 2.14 -21.30
C VAL A 21 -16.03 0.91 -22.19
N ARG A 22 -14.85 0.74 -22.80
CA ARG A 22 -14.51 -0.41 -23.64
C ARG A 22 -13.23 -1.05 -23.13
N LEU A 23 -13.36 -2.22 -22.51
CA LEU A 23 -12.26 -3.01 -21.98
C LEU A 23 -11.64 -3.80 -23.11
N GLN A 24 -10.37 -3.55 -23.44
CA GLN A 24 -9.70 -4.24 -24.54
C GLN A 24 -8.81 -5.37 -24.01
N PHE A 25 -9.10 -6.61 -24.40
CA PHE A 25 -8.34 -7.77 -23.96
C PHE A 25 -8.20 -8.84 -25.04
N ARG A 26 -6.97 -9.36 -25.20
CA ARG A 26 -6.69 -10.56 -25.99
C ARG A 26 -5.59 -11.36 -25.30
N CYS A 27 -5.92 -12.56 -24.81
CA CYS A 27 -4.89 -13.45 -24.24
C CYS A 27 -3.83 -13.81 -25.30
N THR A 28 -2.57 -13.50 -25.02
CA THR A 28 -1.43 -13.81 -25.90
C THR A 28 -0.80 -15.19 -25.63
N GLY A 29 -1.26 -15.90 -24.58
CA GLY A 29 -0.63 -17.15 -24.15
C GLY A 29 0.78 -16.97 -23.58
N CYS A 30 1.07 -15.79 -23.00
CA CYS A 30 2.38 -15.45 -22.46
C CYS A 30 2.72 -16.13 -21.13
N GLY A 31 1.73 -16.64 -20.40
CA GLY A 31 1.91 -17.31 -19.10
C GLY A 31 2.20 -16.37 -17.92
N LYS A 32 2.21 -15.04 -18.12
CA LYS A 32 2.52 -14.06 -17.05
C LYS A 32 1.57 -14.14 -15.85
N CYS A 33 0.28 -14.40 -16.07
CA CYS A 33 -0.70 -14.62 -14.99
C CYS A 33 -0.40 -15.87 -14.13
N CYS A 34 0.49 -16.76 -14.58
CA CYS A 34 0.96 -17.91 -13.81
C CYS A 34 2.29 -17.63 -13.08
N THR A 35 2.84 -16.42 -13.19
CA THR A 35 4.10 -16.01 -12.55
C THR A 35 3.85 -15.00 -11.42
N GLY A 36 4.82 -14.81 -10.54
CA GLY A 36 4.73 -13.89 -9.40
C GLY A 36 5.05 -14.59 -8.08
N ILE A 37 5.66 -13.85 -7.15
CA ILE A 37 5.99 -14.36 -5.81
C ILE A 37 4.71 -14.45 -4.97
N GLY A 38 4.50 -15.58 -4.31
CA GLY A 38 3.38 -15.77 -3.39
C GLY A 38 2.01 -15.92 -4.03
N GLY A 39 1.94 -16.27 -5.32
CA GLY A 39 0.72 -16.50 -6.08
C GLY A 39 -0.23 -17.52 -5.43
N ARG A 40 -1.53 -17.21 -5.43
CA ARG A 40 -2.59 -17.99 -4.76
C ARG A 40 -3.75 -18.24 -5.71
N VAL A 41 -3.74 -19.42 -6.35
CA VAL A 41 -4.89 -19.91 -7.14
C VAL A 41 -5.71 -20.80 -6.23
N ARG A 42 -6.87 -20.32 -5.77
CA ARG A 42 -7.81 -21.10 -4.95
C ARG A 42 -8.45 -22.19 -5.79
N VAL A 43 -8.66 -23.35 -5.17
CA VAL A 43 -9.36 -24.48 -5.77
C VAL A 43 -10.37 -25.05 -4.78
N ASN A 44 -11.59 -25.33 -5.25
CA ASN A 44 -12.59 -26.06 -4.49
C ASN A 44 -12.49 -27.58 -4.76
N ASP A 45 -13.34 -28.39 -4.11
CA ASP A 45 -13.27 -29.84 -4.24
C ASP A 45 -13.66 -30.32 -5.66
N ARG A 46 -14.63 -29.66 -6.31
CA ARG A 46 -15.01 -29.99 -7.71
C ARG A 46 -13.88 -29.71 -8.70
N GLU A 47 -13.20 -28.58 -8.56
CA GLU A 47 -12.04 -28.26 -9.40
C GLU A 47 -10.87 -29.19 -9.14
N VAL A 48 -10.68 -29.65 -7.89
CA VAL A 48 -9.69 -30.68 -7.58
C VAL A 48 -10.00 -32.00 -8.27
N GLU A 49 -11.27 -32.41 -8.37
CA GLU A 49 -11.67 -33.60 -9.13
C GLU A 49 -11.28 -33.46 -10.61
N GLU A 50 -11.61 -32.34 -11.25
CA GLU A 50 -11.28 -32.07 -12.66
C GLU A 50 -9.75 -32.04 -12.89
N LEU A 51 -9.00 -31.38 -12.01
CA LEU A 51 -7.55 -31.29 -12.10
C LEU A 51 -6.86 -32.65 -11.85
N ALA A 52 -7.39 -33.45 -10.93
CA ALA A 52 -6.89 -34.80 -10.66
C ALA A 52 -7.06 -35.69 -11.90
N THR A 53 -8.24 -35.65 -12.54
CA THR A 53 -8.48 -36.32 -13.82
C THR A 53 -7.53 -35.81 -14.92
N ALA A 54 -7.35 -34.49 -15.05
CA ALA A 54 -6.47 -33.91 -16.06
C ALA A 54 -4.97 -34.22 -15.86
N THR A 55 -4.59 -34.70 -14.67
CA THR A 55 -3.20 -35.07 -14.32
C THR A 55 -3.02 -36.57 -14.09
N ASP A 56 -4.00 -37.39 -14.50
CA ASP A 56 -4.01 -38.85 -14.32
C ASP A 56 -3.63 -39.28 -12.88
N SER A 57 -4.15 -38.55 -11.89
CA SER A 57 -3.86 -38.76 -10.47
C SER A 57 -5.15 -39.04 -9.69
N SER A 58 -5.06 -39.75 -8.56
CA SER A 58 -6.18 -39.77 -7.60
C SER A 58 -6.33 -38.40 -6.92
N ILE A 59 -7.53 -38.09 -6.40
CA ILE A 59 -7.80 -36.84 -5.66
C ILE A 59 -6.82 -36.65 -4.49
N SER A 60 -6.54 -37.73 -3.75
CA SER A 60 -5.62 -37.69 -2.60
C SER A 60 -4.19 -37.36 -3.04
N GLU A 61 -3.70 -38.03 -4.09
CA GLU A 61 -2.37 -37.75 -4.66
C GLU A 61 -2.28 -36.34 -5.23
N PHE A 62 -3.35 -35.86 -5.88
CA PHE A 62 -3.40 -34.51 -6.42
C PHE A 62 -3.26 -33.47 -5.32
N LYS A 63 -4.09 -33.56 -4.27
CA LYS A 63 -4.02 -32.65 -3.12
C LYS A 63 -2.61 -32.67 -2.50
N GLN A 64 -2.04 -33.85 -2.30
CA GLN A 64 -0.70 -33.96 -1.73
C GLN A 64 0.40 -33.34 -2.60
N LYS A 65 0.37 -33.61 -3.92
CA LYS A 65 1.42 -33.20 -4.85
C LYS A 65 1.30 -31.73 -5.23
N PHE A 66 0.10 -31.26 -5.55
CA PHE A 66 -0.12 -30.00 -6.26
C PHE A 66 -0.82 -28.90 -5.47
N THR A 67 -1.34 -29.17 -4.27
CA THR A 67 -2.01 -28.13 -3.47
C THR A 67 -1.32 -27.87 -2.14
N ARG A 68 -1.55 -26.68 -1.59
CA ARG A 68 -1.10 -26.25 -0.27
C ARG A 68 -2.22 -25.48 0.41
N THR A 69 -2.16 -25.42 1.72
CA THR A 69 -3.13 -24.67 2.51
C THR A 69 -2.58 -23.30 2.88
N VAL A 70 -3.40 -22.26 2.72
CA VAL A 70 -3.10 -20.91 3.19
C VAL A 70 -4.16 -20.46 4.18
N LYS A 71 -3.74 -19.75 5.22
CA LYS A 71 -4.65 -19.05 6.13
C LYS A 71 -4.80 -17.63 5.60
N GLU A 72 -6.02 -17.23 5.36
CA GLU A 72 -6.34 -15.88 4.90
C GLU A 72 -7.39 -15.26 5.82
N ASP A 73 -7.25 -13.96 6.02
CA ASP A 73 -8.29 -13.17 6.66
C ASP A 73 -9.21 -12.63 5.57
N VAL A 74 -10.49 -13.02 5.62
CA VAL A 74 -11.51 -12.55 4.69
C VAL A 74 -12.60 -11.90 5.53
N GLY A 75 -12.61 -10.56 5.59
CA GLY A 75 -13.60 -9.80 6.35
C GLY A 75 -13.54 -10.04 7.87
N GLY A 76 -12.35 -10.20 8.45
CA GLY A 76 -12.16 -10.46 9.89
C GLY A 76 -12.32 -11.94 10.27
N GLN A 77 -12.58 -12.82 9.31
CA GLN A 77 -12.69 -14.27 9.54
C GLN A 77 -11.46 -14.98 8.99
N LYS A 78 -10.73 -15.65 9.88
CA LYS A 78 -9.62 -16.55 9.49
C LYS A 78 -10.19 -17.78 8.80
N ARG A 79 -10.03 -17.84 7.49
CA ARG A 79 -10.41 -18.99 6.66
C ARG A 79 -9.18 -19.76 6.21
N THR A 80 -9.33 -21.08 6.15
CA THR A 80 -8.32 -21.99 5.64
C THR A 80 -8.69 -22.32 4.20
N GLN A 81 -7.86 -21.89 3.25
CA GLN A 81 -8.12 -22.03 1.81
C GLN A 81 -7.14 -23.03 1.20
N LEU A 82 -7.63 -23.88 0.29
CA LEU A 82 -6.80 -24.76 -0.52
C LEU A 82 -6.39 -24.01 -1.79
N VAL A 83 -5.08 -23.94 -2.04
CA VAL A 83 -4.54 -23.27 -3.24
C VAL A 83 -3.57 -24.17 -3.98
N LEU A 84 -3.37 -23.92 -5.26
CA LEU A 84 -2.30 -24.56 -6.03
C LEU A 84 -0.93 -24.18 -5.47
N LYS A 85 0.00 -25.14 -5.49
CA LYS A 85 1.41 -24.89 -5.16
C LYS A 85 2.08 -24.01 -6.21
N GLN A 86 3.09 -23.29 -5.76
CA GLN A 86 4.08 -22.68 -6.63
C GLN A 86 5.31 -23.59 -6.74
N THR A 87 6.25 -23.22 -7.60
CA THR A 87 7.60 -23.79 -7.64
C THR A 87 8.31 -23.61 -6.30
N SER A 88 9.40 -24.36 -6.08
CA SER A 88 10.16 -24.32 -4.83
C SER A 88 10.75 -22.95 -4.50
N ASP A 89 10.95 -22.09 -5.50
CA ASP A 89 11.39 -20.70 -5.33
C ASP A 89 10.21 -19.70 -5.21
N ASP A 90 8.97 -20.21 -5.19
CA ASP A 90 7.73 -19.45 -5.04
C ASP A 90 7.42 -18.48 -6.19
N LYS A 91 8.07 -18.61 -7.36
CA LYS A 91 7.96 -17.60 -8.45
C LYS A 91 6.91 -17.88 -9.51
N GLN A 92 6.40 -19.11 -9.62
CA GLN A 92 5.41 -19.47 -10.63
C GLN A 92 4.52 -20.63 -10.19
N CYS A 93 3.33 -20.74 -10.78
CA CYS A 93 2.41 -21.86 -10.58
C CYS A 93 3.08 -23.18 -11.00
N ILE A 94 2.82 -24.25 -10.24
CA ILE A 94 3.39 -25.59 -10.48
C ILE A 94 3.04 -26.17 -11.87
N PHE A 95 1.96 -25.71 -12.49
CA PHE A 95 1.50 -26.15 -13.82
C PHE A 95 2.01 -25.29 -14.98
N LEU A 96 2.84 -24.27 -14.74
CA LEU A 96 3.44 -23.48 -15.82
C LEU A 96 4.61 -24.25 -16.45
N GLN A 97 4.49 -24.57 -17.73
CA GLN A 97 5.53 -25.21 -18.55
C GLN A 97 5.92 -24.27 -19.70
N GLY A 98 7.10 -23.67 -19.62
CA GLY A 98 7.47 -22.58 -20.52
C GLY A 98 6.48 -21.41 -20.36
N SER A 99 5.77 -21.04 -21.42
CA SER A 99 4.71 -20.02 -21.39
C SER A 99 3.29 -20.60 -21.34
N LYS A 100 3.14 -21.92 -21.22
CA LYS A 100 1.84 -22.61 -21.35
C LYS A 100 1.46 -23.32 -20.05
N CYS A 101 0.18 -23.24 -19.69
CA CYS A 101 -0.38 -24.04 -18.61
C CYS A 101 -0.52 -25.50 -19.06
N SER A 102 0.06 -26.45 -18.33
CA SER A 102 -0.03 -27.88 -18.65
C SER A 102 -1.43 -28.46 -18.45
N VAL A 103 -2.29 -27.78 -17.69
CA VAL A 103 -3.68 -28.16 -17.41
C VAL A 103 -4.67 -27.13 -17.99
N TYR A 104 -4.36 -26.53 -19.14
CA TYR A 104 -5.10 -25.38 -19.68
C TYR A 104 -6.62 -25.61 -19.81
N GLN A 105 -7.05 -26.82 -20.14
CA GLN A 105 -8.47 -27.17 -20.26
C GLN A 105 -9.15 -27.37 -18.89
N ALA A 106 -8.41 -27.79 -17.87
CA ALA A 106 -8.91 -27.98 -16.51
C ALA A 106 -8.57 -26.79 -15.59
N ARG A 107 -8.36 -25.59 -16.16
CA ARG A 107 -8.07 -24.39 -15.38
C ARG A 107 -9.20 -24.12 -14.37
N PRO A 108 -8.88 -23.82 -13.10
CA PRO A 108 -9.85 -23.34 -12.12
C PRO A 108 -10.60 -22.10 -12.59
N ILE A 109 -11.78 -21.83 -12.02
CA ILE A 109 -12.62 -20.65 -12.24
C ILE A 109 -11.79 -19.38 -12.08
N GLN A 110 -10.98 -19.26 -11.03
CA GLN A 110 -10.09 -18.12 -10.85
C GLN A 110 -9.19 -17.88 -12.07
N CYS A 111 -8.62 -18.94 -12.66
CA CYS A 111 -7.76 -18.84 -13.85
C CYS A 111 -8.53 -18.63 -15.16
N ARG A 112 -9.78 -19.09 -15.26
CA ARG A 112 -10.64 -18.94 -16.44
C ARG A 112 -11.23 -17.54 -16.56
N THR A 113 -11.62 -16.96 -15.41
CA THR A 113 -12.25 -15.64 -15.31
C THR A 113 -11.26 -14.47 -15.43
N PHE A 114 -9.95 -14.72 -15.48
CA PHE A 114 -8.95 -13.66 -15.68
C PHE A 114 -9.05 -13.09 -17.12
N PRO A 115 -9.06 -11.75 -17.32
CA PRO A 115 -8.80 -10.68 -16.36
C PRO A 115 -10.07 -10.03 -15.77
N TRP A 116 -11.24 -10.63 -15.90
CA TRP A 116 -12.55 -10.07 -15.51
C TRP A 116 -12.85 -10.16 -14.00
N TRP A 117 -11.80 -10.17 -13.19
CA TRP A 117 -11.93 -10.21 -11.73
C TRP A 117 -12.48 -8.87 -11.23
N PRO A 118 -13.33 -8.87 -10.19
CA PRO A 118 -13.95 -7.65 -9.66
C PRO A 118 -12.93 -6.54 -9.38
N GLN A 119 -11.78 -6.88 -8.79
CA GLN A 119 -10.72 -5.91 -8.47
C GLN A 119 -10.12 -5.20 -9.68
N HIS A 120 -10.15 -5.77 -10.89
CA HIS A 120 -9.66 -5.10 -12.10
C HIS A 120 -10.70 -4.17 -12.72
N LEU A 121 -11.97 -4.31 -12.32
CA LEU A 121 -13.12 -3.65 -12.92
C LEU A 121 -13.65 -2.47 -12.10
N VAL A 122 -12.98 -2.14 -10.99
CA VAL A 122 -13.38 -1.01 -10.12
C VAL A 122 -13.16 0.34 -10.83
N SER A 123 -12.03 0.53 -11.50
CA SER A 123 -11.71 1.77 -12.24
C SER A 123 -10.64 1.58 -13.31
N ASP A 124 -10.42 2.61 -14.15
CA ASP A 124 -9.33 2.63 -15.13
C ASP A 124 -7.97 2.45 -14.45
N TYR A 125 -7.80 2.97 -13.24
CA TYR A 125 -6.59 2.77 -12.45
C TYR A 125 -6.32 1.30 -12.20
N ASP A 126 -7.35 0.54 -11.79
CA ASP A 126 -7.21 -0.89 -11.50
C ASP A 126 -6.97 -1.72 -12.77
N TRP A 127 -7.59 -1.32 -13.88
CA TRP A 127 -7.37 -1.92 -15.19
C TRP A 127 -5.94 -1.69 -15.71
N GLN A 128 -5.42 -0.46 -15.57
CA GLN A 128 -4.05 -0.12 -15.95
C GLN A 128 -3.02 -0.82 -15.04
N LEU A 129 -3.32 -0.99 -13.75
CA LEU A 129 -2.51 -1.83 -12.86
C LEU A 129 -2.48 -3.28 -13.32
N ALA A 130 -3.63 -3.87 -13.64
CA ALA A 130 -3.69 -5.24 -14.16
C ALA A 130 -2.90 -5.39 -15.49
N ALA A 131 -2.89 -4.35 -16.33
CA ALA A 131 -2.11 -4.31 -17.57
C ALA A 131 -0.59 -4.37 -17.36
N ALA A 132 -0.10 -3.95 -16.19
CA ALA A 132 1.30 -4.09 -15.82
C ALA A 132 1.75 -5.56 -15.77
N ASP A 133 0.84 -6.43 -15.35
CA ASP A 133 1.09 -7.86 -15.15
C ASP A 133 0.56 -8.72 -16.32
N CYS A 134 -0.24 -8.16 -17.23
CA CYS A 134 -0.73 -8.83 -18.42
C CYS A 134 -0.64 -7.98 -19.69
N GLU A 135 0.22 -8.39 -20.62
CA GLU A 135 0.36 -7.71 -21.92
C GLU A 135 -0.84 -7.85 -22.85
N GLY A 136 -1.76 -8.77 -22.54
CA GLY A 136 -3.00 -8.94 -23.29
C GLY A 136 -4.08 -7.96 -22.88
N ILE A 137 -3.92 -7.24 -21.75
CA ILE A 137 -4.78 -6.12 -21.38
C ILE A 137 -4.26 -4.90 -22.12
N HIS A 138 -5.06 -4.41 -23.05
CA HIS A 138 -4.70 -3.25 -23.87
C HIS A 138 -5.29 -1.99 -23.26
N VAL A 139 -4.42 -0.99 -23.16
CA VAL A 139 -4.71 0.33 -22.63
C VAL A 139 -4.38 1.30 -23.77
N PRO A 140 -5.38 1.67 -24.61
CA PRO A 140 -5.12 2.37 -25.86
C PRO A 140 -4.46 3.73 -25.59
N GLN A 141 -3.25 3.90 -26.10
CA GLN A 141 -2.62 5.20 -26.29
C GLN A 141 -3.13 5.74 -27.63
N GLU A 142 -3.35 7.05 -27.74
CA GLU A 142 -3.87 7.68 -28.96
C GLU A 142 -3.21 7.14 -30.25
N ASP A 143 -4.04 6.99 -31.29
CA ASP A 143 -3.66 6.74 -32.69
C ASP A 143 -3.02 5.39 -33.09
N LYS A 144 -3.39 4.28 -32.43
CA LYS A 144 -3.18 2.94 -33.00
C LYS A 144 -4.44 2.09 -32.98
N GLU A 145 -5.08 1.99 -34.14
CA GLU A 145 -6.08 0.95 -34.41
C GLU A 145 -5.38 -0.40 -34.50
N GLU A 146 -5.29 -1.11 -33.37
CA GLU A 146 -5.07 -2.55 -33.36
C GLU A 146 -6.44 -3.25 -33.26
N ASP A 147 -6.65 -4.30 -34.05
CA ASP A 147 -7.87 -5.13 -34.03
C ASP A 147 -7.90 -5.99 -32.75
N ILE A 148 -8.18 -5.37 -31.62
CA ILE A 148 -8.28 -6.00 -30.29
C ILE A 148 -9.76 -6.07 -29.91
N PRO A 149 -10.26 -7.24 -29.45
CA PRO A 149 -11.64 -7.35 -28.98
C PRO A 149 -11.88 -6.37 -27.84
N ALA A 150 -12.98 -5.64 -27.95
CA ALA A 150 -13.45 -4.68 -26.97
C ALA A 150 -14.73 -5.20 -26.31
N TYR A 151 -14.77 -5.14 -25.00
CA TYR A 151 -15.87 -5.64 -24.17
C TYR A 151 -16.50 -4.48 -23.39
N THR A 152 -17.82 -4.47 -23.27
CA THR A 152 -18.55 -3.65 -22.31
C THR A 152 -18.54 -4.31 -20.93
N PHE A 153 -18.99 -3.60 -19.89
CA PHE A 153 -19.20 -4.24 -18.59
C PHE A 153 -20.22 -5.38 -18.69
N ASP A 154 -21.31 -5.19 -19.44
CA ASP A 154 -22.36 -6.21 -19.59
C ASP A 154 -21.83 -7.49 -20.25
N ASP A 155 -20.86 -7.39 -21.16
CA ASP A 155 -20.22 -8.54 -21.78
C ASP A 155 -19.41 -9.39 -20.77
N VAL A 156 -18.87 -8.77 -19.72
CA VAL A 156 -17.91 -9.42 -18.80
C VAL A 156 -18.47 -9.73 -17.42
N MET A 157 -19.62 -9.14 -17.03
CA MET A 157 -20.21 -9.34 -15.69
C MET A 157 -20.48 -10.81 -15.37
N SER A 158 -20.79 -11.65 -16.36
CA SER A 158 -20.99 -13.09 -16.12
C SER A 158 -19.72 -13.75 -15.56
N GLU A 159 -18.55 -13.41 -16.09
CA GLU A 159 -17.26 -13.93 -15.60
C GLU A 159 -16.93 -13.39 -14.21
N THR A 160 -17.27 -12.12 -13.95
CA THR A 160 -17.11 -11.47 -12.63
C THR A 160 -17.97 -12.14 -11.56
N ILE A 161 -19.25 -12.41 -11.86
CA ILE A 161 -20.17 -13.12 -10.96
C ILE A 161 -19.63 -14.51 -10.62
N LEU A 162 -19.17 -15.25 -11.63
CA LEU A 162 -18.56 -16.58 -11.43
C LEU A 162 -17.35 -16.52 -10.52
N HIS A 163 -16.49 -15.51 -10.70
CA HIS A 163 -15.33 -15.29 -9.84
C HIS A 163 -15.73 -15.04 -8.39
N ASP A 164 -16.74 -14.22 -8.15
CA ASP A 164 -17.19 -13.90 -6.80
C ASP A 164 -17.86 -15.07 -6.09
N ILE A 165 -18.69 -15.85 -6.81
CA ILE A 165 -19.27 -17.11 -6.28
C ILE A 165 -18.15 -18.09 -5.92
N HIS A 166 -17.12 -18.22 -6.75
CA HIS A 166 -15.96 -19.06 -6.42
C HIS A 166 -15.23 -18.54 -5.17
N ARG A 167 -15.04 -17.23 -5.06
CA ARG A 167 -14.34 -16.60 -3.94
C ARG A 167 -15.10 -16.70 -2.62
N SER A 168 -16.42 -16.80 -2.63
CA SER A 168 -17.23 -16.99 -1.42
C SER A 168 -17.03 -18.37 -0.78
N GLY A 169 -16.51 -19.34 -1.56
CA GLY A 169 -16.21 -20.70 -1.13
C GLY A 169 -17.19 -21.76 -1.63
N GLU A 170 -18.07 -21.41 -2.57
CA GLU A 170 -19.01 -22.36 -3.15
C GLU A 170 -18.30 -23.45 -3.98
N ASN A 171 -18.88 -24.65 -3.97
CA ASN A 171 -18.24 -25.85 -4.49
C ASN A 171 -18.84 -26.27 -5.85
N PHE A 172 -18.56 -25.48 -6.88
CA PHE A 172 -19.02 -25.71 -8.26
C PHE A 172 -17.85 -25.65 -9.25
N THR A 173 -17.99 -26.34 -10.38
CA THR A 173 -17.10 -26.15 -11.53
C THR A 173 -17.47 -24.89 -12.30
N TYR A 174 -16.57 -24.44 -13.18
CA TYR A 174 -16.86 -23.31 -14.06
C TYR A 174 -18.07 -23.56 -14.95
N ASP A 175 -18.17 -24.75 -15.53
CA ASP A 175 -19.26 -25.10 -16.46
C ASP A 175 -20.61 -25.22 -15.72
N GLU A 176 -20.60 -25.70 -14.46
CA GLU A 176 -21.79 -25.72 -13.59
C GLU A 176 -22.29 -24.30 -13.30
N LEU A 177 -21.42 -23.38 -12.91
CA LEU A 177 -21.82 -21.99 -12.65
C LEU A 177 -22.29 -21.27 -13.91
N GLN A 178 -21.64 -21.52 -15.05
CA GLN A 178 -22.11 -21.01 -16.33
C GLN A 178 -23.54 -21.48 -16.64
N GLN A 179 -23.86 -22.75 -16.38
CA GLN A 179 -25.20 -23.26 -16.58
C GLN A 179 -26.19 -22.64 -15.60
N MET A 180 -25.85 -22.59 -14.31
CA MET A 180 -26.70 -21.97 -13.28
C MET A 180 -27.01 -20.51 -13.59
N LEU A 181 -26.02 -19.74 -14.04
CA LEU A 181 -26.22 -18.34 -14.41
C LEU A 181 -27.09 -18.19 -15.66
N ARG A 182 -26.98 -19.10 -16.64
CA ARG A 182 -27.89 -19.14 -17.80
C ARG A 182 -29.34 -19.39 -17.34
N ASP A 183 -29.55 -20.40 -16.53
CA ASP A 183 -30.88 -20.76 -16.01
C ASP A 183 -31.47 -19.61 -15.16
N LEU A 184 -30.65 -18.96 -14.34
CA LEU A 184 -31.05 -17.81 -13.53
C LEU A 184 -31.51 -16.64 -14.39
N ARG A 185 -30.84 -16.37 -15.52
CA ARG A 185 -31.24 -15.28 -16.43
C ARG A 185 -32.56 -15.53 -17.14
N GLU A 186 -33.02 -16.78 -17.24
CA GLU A 186 -34.34 -17.09 -17.79
C GLU A 186 -35.47 -16.72 -16.82
N VAL A 187 -35.22 -16.85 -15.51
CA VAL A 187 -36.21 -16.56 -14.45
C VAL A 187 -36.09 -15.15 -13.89
N GLU A 188 -34.88 -14.59 -13.84
CA GLU A 188 -34.54 -13.25 -13.38
C GLU A 188 -33.65 -12.53 -14.40
N PRO A 189 -34.24 -11.99 -15.50
CA PRO A 189 -33.47 -11.38 -16.60
C PRO A 189 -32.59 -10.21 -16.17
N ASP A 190 -32.98 -9.51 -15.10
CA ASP A 190 -32.28 -8.32 -14.59
C ASP A 190 -31.17 -8.65 -13.58
N PHE A 191 -30.97 -9.92 -13.21
CA PHE A 191 -30.01 -10.33 -12.17
C PHE A 191 -28.60 -9.76 -12.41
N VAL A 192 -28.09 -9.90 -13.64
CA VAL A 192 -26.75 -9.42 -14.01
C VAL A 192 -26.66 -7.90 -13.92
N ALA A 193 -27.71 -7.19 -14.34
CA ALA A 193 -27.76 -5.72 -14.27
C ALA A 193 -27.82 -5.22 -12.82
N GLN A 194 -28.57 -5.92 -11.96
CA GLN A 194 -28.64 -5.63 -10.53
C GLN A 194 -27.30 -5.88 -9.84
N TYR A 195 -26.63 -7.00 -10.12
CA TYR A 195 -25.28 -7.27 -9.62
C TYR A 195 -24.29 -6.20 -10.08
N LYS A 196 -24.34 -5.79 -11.37
CA LYS A 196 -23.51 -4.70 -11.90
C LYS A 196 -23.70 -3.40 -11.10
N ALA A 197 -24.96 -3.03 -10.85
CA ALA A 197 -25.29 -1.82 -10.09
C ALA A 197 -24.77 -1.89 -8.64
N GLU A 198 -24.98 -3.02 -7.96
CA GLU A 198 -24.50 -3.25 -6.60
C GLU A 198 -22.96 -3.25 -6.51
N PHE A 199 -22.27 -3.87 -7.48
CA PHE A 199 -20.82 -3.88 -7.56
C PHE A 199 -20.25 -2.46 -7.57
N PHE A 200 -20.82 -1.55 -8.37
CA PHE A 200 -20.35 -0.17 -8.47
C PHE A 200 -20.77 0.74 -7.33
N ASP A 201 -21.78 0.36 -6.56
CA ASP A 201 -22.16 1.03 -5.31
C ASP A 201 -21.19 0.66 -4.18
N LYS A 202 -20.83 -0.63 -4.10
CA LYS A 202 -19.90 -1.18 -3.12
C LYS A 202 -18.44 -0.84 -3.39
N TYR A 203 -18.06 -0.74 -4.65
CA TYR A 203 -16.68 -0.54 -5.06
C TYR A 203 -16.59 0.64 -6.03
N SER A 204 -16.08 1.75 -5.52
CA SER A 204 -15.99 2.98 -6.26
C SER A 204 -14.62 3.61 -6.08
N ARG A 205 -14.02 4.01 -7.20
CA ARG A 205 -12.81 4.83 -7.22
C ARG A 205 -13.02 5.95 -8.23
N ARG A 206 -12.97 7.18 -7.74
CA ARG A 206 -13.22 8.40 -8.51
C ARG A 206 -11.95 9.21 -8.64
N ILE A 207 -11.63 9.60 -9.87
CA ILE A 207 -10.59 10.59 -10.14
C ILE A 207 -11.10 11.97 -9.71
N VAL A 208 -10.43 12.54 -8.71
CA VAL A 208 -10.68 13.91 -8.21
C VAL A 208 -9.89 14.92 -9.01
N HIS A 209 -8.66 14.54 -9.36
CA HIS A 209 -7.73 15.35 -10.13
C HIS A 209 -6.75 14.45 -10.85
N SER A 210 -6.34 14.85 -12.04
CA SER A 210 -5.32 14.18 -12.82
C SER A 210 -4.61 15.22 -13.67
N ASP A 211 -3.29 15.18 -13.69
CA ASP A 211 -2.41 15.88 -14.63
C ASP A 211 -1.42 14.89 -15.25
N ASP A 212 -0.36 15.37 -15.91
CA ASP A 212 0.62 14.51 -16.58
C ASP A 212 1.45 13.66 -15.60
N GLU A 213 1.65 14.11 -14.35
CA GLU A 213 2.55 13.45 -13.40
C GLU A 213 1.81 12.77 -12.24
N VAL A 214 0.65 13.29 -11.81
CA VAL A 214 -0.07 12.80 -10.62
C VAL A 214 -1.56 12.60 -10.85
N THR A 215 -2.13 11.65 -10.11
CA THR A 215 -3.59 11.45 -10.01
C THR A 215 -4.02 11.36 -8.55
N VAL A 216 -5.07 12.11 -8.21
CA VAL A 216 -5.75 12.09 -6.90
C VAL A 216 -7.06 11.31 -7.01
N LEU A 217 -7.28 10.39 -6.09
CA LEU A 217 -8.35 9.40 -6.13
C LEU A 217 -9.13 9.40 -4.80
N ASP A 218 -10.45 9.50 -4.88
CA ASP A 218 -11.34 9.15 -3.78
C ASP A 218 -11.78 7.70 -3.96
N SER A 219 -11.68 6.88 -2.92
CA SER A 219 -12.02 5.46 -2.98
C SER A 219 -12.98 5.06 -1.87
N PHE A 220 -13.94 4.21 -2.21
CA PHE A 220 -14.82 3.53 -1.29
C PHE A 220 -14.90 2.05 -1.66
N PHE A 221 -14.68 1.20 -0.66
CA PHE A 221 -14.79 -0.25 -0.82
C PHE A 221 -15.62 -0.77 0.34
N ASP A 222 -16.67 -1.51 0.05
CA ASP A 222 -17.51 -2.15 1.06
C ASP A 222 -16.67 -3.07 1.95
N GLY A 223 -16.89 -2.98 3.26
CA GLY A 223 -16.06 -3.59 4.30
C GLY A 223 -14.84 -2.77 4.75
N ALA A 224 -14.49 -1.67 4.07
CA ALA A 224 -13.54 -0.69 4.61
C ALA A 224 -14.21 0.16 5.71
N ALA A 225 -13.43 0.60 6.71
CA ALA A 225 -13.97 1.38 7.82
C ALA A 225 -14.47 2.76 7.38
N LYS A 226 -13.76 3.40 6.44
CA LYS A 226 -14.05 4.74 5.92
C LYS A 226 -13.60 4.83 4.45
N PRO A 227 -14.22 5.69 3.64
CA PRO A 227 -13.65 6.08 2.36
C PRO A 227 -12.31 6.77 2.53
N THR A 228 -11.47 6.74 1.51
CA THR A 228 -10.14 7.33 1.55
C THR A 228 -9.90 8.24 0.35
N ARG A 229 -9.05 9.25 0.56
CA ARG A 229 -8.41 10.00 -0.50
C ARG A 229 -6.95 9.62 -0.56
N SER A 230 -6.48 9.29 -1.74
CA SER A 230 -5.06 9.03 -2.00
C SER A 230 -4.57 9.77 -3.23
N PHE A 231 -3.26 9.85 -3.38
CA PHE A 231 -2.67 10.22 -4.67
C PHE A 231 -1.53 9.28 -5.05
N VAL A 232 -1.30 9.18 -6.36
CA VAL A 232 -0.27 8.35 -6.99
C VAL A 232 0.46 9.17 -8.04
N PHE A 233 1.72 8.82 -8.29
CA PHE A 233 2.43 9.28 -9.49
C PHE A 233 2.06 8.38 -10.67
N ASN A 234 1.78 8.99 -11.82
CA ASN A 234 1.29 8.31 -13.01
C ASN A 234 2.32 7.33 -13.59
N ASP A 235 3.62 7.52 -13.37
CA ASP A 235 4.67 6.59 -13.81
C ASP A 235 4.83 5.36 -12.91
N ARG A 236 4.20 5.37 -11.72
CA ARG A 236 4.29 4.32 -10.70
C ARG A 236 2.96 4.14 -9.95
N LEU A 237 1.88 3.92 -10.69
CA LEU A 237 0.52 3.73 -10.15
C LEU A 237 0.43 2.74 -8.98
N HIS A 238 1.27 1.71 -8.95
CA HIS A 238 1.28 0.70 -7.89
C HIS A 238 1.80 1.21 -6.52
N LEU A 239 2.27 2.45 -6.43
CA LEU A 239 2.79 3.08 -5.21
C LEU A 239 1.91 4.27 -4.81
N THR A 240 1.00 4.03 -3.88
CA THR A 240 0.26 5.08 -3.18
C THR A 240 1.22 5.95 -2.39
N GLN A 241 1.26 7.25 -2.69
CA GLN A 241 2.19 8.19 -2.05
C GLN A 241 1.68 8.66 -0.69
N SER A 242 0.40 9.03 -0.62
CA SER A 242 -0.25 9.39 0.63
C SER A 242 -1.70 9.00 0.58
N GLU A 243 -2.25 8.66 1.75
CA GLU A 243 -3.64 8.29 1.93
C GLU A 243 -4.18 8.95 3.20
N VAL A 244 -5.40 9.45 3.14
CA VAL A 244 -6.12 10.02 4.28
C VAL A 244 -7.57 9.52 4.28
N ALA A 245 -8.13 9.30 5.46
CA ALA A 245 -9.53 8.96 5.59
C ALA A 245 -10.43 10.17 5.26
N LEU A 246 -11.59 9.89 4.69
CA LEU A 246 -12.68 10.84 4.50
C LEU A 246 -13.82 10.45 5.44
N THR A 247 -14.61 11.42 5.90
CA THR A 247 -15.78 11.11 6.75
C THR A 247 -16.88 10.41 5.96
N GLU A 248 -17.03 10.74 4.68
CA GLU A 248 -17.96 10.15 3.74
C GLU A 248 -17.45 10.34 2.31
N MET A 249 -18.01 9.61 1.35
CA MET A 249 -17.69 9.83 -0.06
C MET A 249 -18.27 11.18 -0.49
N PRO A 250 -17.45 12.12 -1.01
CA PRO A 250 -17.96 13.42 -1.40
C PRO A 250 -18.87 13.27 -2.62
N ASP A 251 -19.94 14.04 -2.71
CA ASP A 251 -20.63 14.25 -3.98
C ASP A 251 -19.66 14.87 -5.01
N ALA A 252 -19.93 14.69 -6.30
CA ALA A 252 -19.03 15.15 -7.38
C ALA A 252 -18.71 16.66 -7.32
N THR A 253 -19.56 17.46 -6.65
CA THR A 253 -19.44 18.92 -6.54
C THR A 253 -19.13 19.42 -5.12
N ALA A 254 -19.10 18.53 -4.12
CA ALA A 254 -18.92 18.91 -2.72
C ALA A 254 -17.44 18.92 -2.31
N GLU A 255 -17.07 19.82 -1.40
CA GLU A 255 -15.75 19.75 -0.77
C GLU A 255 -15.68 18.53 0.16
N PRO A 256 -14.58 17.74 0.09
CA PRO A 256 -14.41 16.57 0.90
C PRO A 256 -14.14 16.95 2.35
N LYS A 257 -14.79 16.27 3.28
CA LYS A 257 -14.47 16.38 4.69
C LYS A 257 -13.44 15.32 5.07
N ILE A 258 -12.19 15.77 5.23
CA ILE A 258 -11.07 14.93 5.62
C ILE A 258 -11.21 14.55 7.10
N ASP A 259 -11.09 13.26 7.37
CA ASP A 259 -11.09 12.73 8.72
C ASP A 259 -9.66 12.65 9.25
N ARG A 260 -9.35 13.53 10.21
CA ARG A 260 -8.05 13.59 10.89
C ARG A 260 -8.02 12.80 12.19
N SER A 261 -9.07 12.06 12.54
CA SER A 261 -9.11 11.31 13.80
C SER A 261 -8.27 10.03 13.75
N THR A 262 -7.81 9.60 12.57
CA THR A 262 -7.08 8.34 12.37
C THR A 262 -6.02 8.46 11.27
N LEU A 263 -4.97 7.65 11.35
CA LEU A 263 -4.00 7.47 10.28
C LEU A 263 -4.30 6.18 9.49
N ALA A 264 -4.26 6.27 8.15
CA ALA A 264 -4.53 5.15 7.26
C ALA A 264 -3.35 4.15 7.21
N LEU A 265 -2.11 4.64 7.32
CA LEU A 265 -0.91 3.84 7.15
C LEU A 265 -0.29 3.45 8.50
N ASP A 266 0.00 2.16 8.68
CA ASP A 266 0.66 1.63 9.88
C ASP A 266 2.05 2.24 10.11
N VAL A 267 2.75 2.61 9.04
CA VAL A 267 4.05 3.30 9.18
C VAL A 267 3.89 4.70 9.78
N HIS A 268 2.84 5.46 9.42
CA HIS A 268 2.58 6.76 10.03
C HIS A 268 2.20 6.60 11.50
N ARG A 269 1.43 5.55 11.85
CA ARG A 269 1.18 5.19 13.26
C ARG A 269 2.48 4.88 13.99
N ALA A 270 3.37 4.08 13.40
CA ALA A 270 4.68 3.77 13.98
C ALA A 270 5.53 5.03 14.20
N LEU A 271 5.54 5.96 13.24
CA LEU A 271 6.28 7.22 13.33
C LEU A 271 5.73 8.17 14.41
N CYS A 272 4.54 7.92 14.97
CA CYS A 272 4.04 8.62 16.14
C CYS A 272 4.63 8.12 17.47
N LEU A 273 5.15 6.88 17.54
CA LEU A 273 5.63 6.26 18.78
C LEU A 273 6.63 7.12 19.60
N PRO A 274 7.63 7.78 18.97
CA PRO A 274 8.60 8.60 19.71
C PRO A 274 7.99 9.69 20.59
N LEU A 275 6.81 10.22 20.25
CA LEU A 275 6.15 11.27 21.04
C LEU A 275 5.81 10.82 22.47
N ALA A 276 5.66 9.51 22.71
CA ALA A 276 5.50 8.96 24.07
C ALA A 276 6.83 8.76 24.82
N TRP A 277 7.95 8.83 24.10
CA TRP A 277 9.29 8.52 24.59
C TRP A 277 10.17 9.75 24.78
N LEU A 278 9.77 10.89 24.19
CA LEU A 278 10.48 12.15 24.35
C LEU A 278 10.49 12.57 25.83
N PRO A 279 11.62 13.13 26.31
CA PRO A 279 11.71 13.61 27.68
C PRO A 279 10.74 14.78 27.89
N LYS A 280 10.16 14.87 29.09
CA LYS A 280 9.34 16.05 29.44
C LYS A 280 10.22 17.29 29.51
N ARG A 281 9.88 18.31 28.72
CA ARG A 281 10.57 19.60 28.67
C ARG A 281 9.61 20.73 29.03
N ALA A 282 10.19 21.89 29.37
CA ALA A 282 9.42 23.12 29.61
C ALA A 282 8.97 23.80 28.31
N GLU A 283 9.73 23.57 27.24
CA GLU A 283 9.45 24.10 25.90
C GLU A 283 8.62 23.08 25.10
N PRO A 284 7.70 23.56 24.24
CA PRO A 284 6.96 22.69 23.31
C PRO A 284 7.91 21.97 22.35
N VAL A 285 7.54 20.75 21.96
CA VAL A 285 8.39 19.93 21.08
C VAL A 285 8.50 20.52 19.69
N ARG A 286 9.67 20.34 19.08
CA ARG A 286 9.94 20.68 17.68
C ARG A 286 10.16 19.41 16.87
N VAL A 287 9.39 19.28 15.79
CA VAL A 287 9.37 18.09 14.95
C VAL A 287 9.63 18.50 13.51
N SER A 288 10.55 17.81 12.84
CA SER A 288 10.71 17.93 11.39
C SER A 288 10.44 16.60 10.70
N VAL A 289 9.70 16.62 9.61
CA VAL A 289 9.32 15.46 8.80
C VAL A 289 9.88 15.64 7.40
N LEU A 290 10.92 14.87 7.08
CA LEU A 290 11.49 14.79 5.73
C LEU A 290 10.70 13.78 4.92
N GLY A 291 10.23 14.19 3.73
CA GLY A 291 9.30 13.38 2.94
C GLY A 291 7.87 13.56 3.42
N ALA A 292 7.42 14.81 3.57
CA ALA A 292 6.10 15.09 4.09
C ALA A 292 4.96 14.62 3.16
N GLY A 293 5.22 14.45 1.85
CA GLY A 293 4.22 14.01 0.89
C GLY A 293 2.98 14.91 0.91
N ALA A 294 1.78 14.32 1.02
CA ALA A 294 0.55 15.10 1.18
C ALA A 294 0.34 15.72 2.58
N CYS A 295 1.38 15.71 3.43
CA CYS A 295 1.35 16.16 4.82
C CYS A 295 0.35 15.40 5.72
N THR A 296 0.04 14.14 5.42
CA THR A 296 -0.89 13.35 6.25
C THR A 296 -0.41 13.25 7.70
N LEU A 297 0.85 12.83 7.91
CA LEU A 297 1.43 12.75 9.26
C LEU A 297 1.55 14.13 9.92
N PRO A 298 2.13 15.17 9.27
CA PRO A 298 2.17 16.50 9.86
C PRO A 298 0.80 17.06 10.28
N LEU A 299 -0.20 17.00 9.40
CA LEU A 299 -1.55 17.49 9.73
C LEU A 299 -2.21 16.70 10.86
N PHE A 300 -1.93 15.40 10.97
CA PHE A 300 -2.40 14.59 12.08
C PHE A 300 -1.75 15.02 13.41
N LEU A 301 -0.43 15.26 13.43
CA LEU A 301 0.24 15.76 14.62
C LEU A 301 -0.27 17.14 15.04
N LEU A 302 -0.49 18.02 14.06
CA LEU A 302 -0.99 19.37 14.27
C LEU A 302 -2.39 19.40 14.91
N GLU A 303 -3.27 18.51 14.48
CA GLU A 303 -4.66 18.40 14.97
C GLU A 303 -4.72 17.92 16.42
N HIS A 304 -3.84 16.99 16.81
CA HIS A 304 -3.92 16.27 18.09
C HIS A 304 -2.96 16.76 19.17
N HIS A 305 -2.16 17.79 18.89
CA HIS A 305 -1.30 18.42 19.89
C HIS A 305 -1.63 19.89 20.01
N SER A 306 -1.70 20.38 21.23
CA SER A 306 -1.85 21.81 21.51
C SER A 306 -0.55 22.58 21.22
N SER A 307 -0.63 23.91 21.16
CA SER A 307 0.57 24.76 21.02
C SER A 307 1.50 24.74 22.23
N GLN A 308 1.03 24.19 23.37
CA GLN A 308 1.87 23.97 24.55
C GLN A 308 2.68 22.67 24.45
N GLU A 309 2.21 21.72 23.64
CA GLU A 309 2.85 20.42 23.46
C GLU A 309 3.75 20.42 22.23
N LEU A 310 3.28 20.94 21.09
CA LEU A 310 3.98 21.02 19.81
C LEU A 310 4.14 22.48 19.41
N GLY A 311 5.38 22.95 19.32
CA GLY A 311 5.72 24.36 19.04
C GLY A 311 5.94 24.64 17.57
N GLN A 312 6.62 23.74 16.86
CA GLN A 312 6.90 23.87 15.43
C GLN A 312 6.91 22.48 14.78
N LEU A 313 6.35 22.43 13.58
CA LEU A 313 6.26 21.26 12.73
C LEU A 313 6.71 21.61 11.32
N ASP A 314 7.93 21.21 10.99
CA ASP A 314 8.50 21.42 9.67
C ASP A 314 8.16 20.22 8.78
N ALA A 315 7.47 20.47 7.67
CA ALA A 315 7.15 19.48 6.66
C ALA A 315 7.99 19.78 5.41
N VAL A 316 8.95 18.90 5.13
CA VAL A 316 9.93 19.09 4.05
C VAL A 316 9.58 18.18 2.88
N GLU A 317 9.30 18.78 1.73
CA GLU A 317 8.91 18.10 0.50
C GLU A 317 9.48 18.88 -0.71
N PRO A 318 10.45 18.31 -1.44
CA PRO A 318 11.13 19.02 -2.53
C PRO A 318 10.25 19.27 -3.76
N SER A 319 9.17 18.52 -3.95
CA SER A 319 8.32 18.66 -5.12
C SER A 319 7.27 19.76 -4.94
N SER A 320 7.42 20.84 -5.71
CA SER A 320 6.41 21.89 -5.84
C SER A 320 5.04 21.36 -6.22
N GLN A 321 4.99 20.32 -7.07
CA GLN A 321 3.74 19.68 -7.47
C GLN A 321 3.10 18.94 -6.30
N VAL A 322 3.88 18.15 -5.53
CA VAL A 322 3.35 17.45 -4.35
C VAL A 322 2.83 18.45 -3.32
N ASN A 323 3.56 19.54 -3.08
CA ASN A 323 3.12 20.63 -2.20
C ASN A 323 1.82 21.27 -2.69
N ALA A 324 1.70 21.54 -3.99
CA ALA A 324 0.47 22.07 -4.58
C ALA A 324 -0.72 21.11 -4.42
N ILE A 325 -0.50 19.81 -4.62
CA ILE A 325 -1.51 18.75 -4.41
C ILE A 325 -1.92 18.69 -2.94
N ALA A 326 -0.97 18.70 -2.01
CA ALA A 326 -1.22 18.67 -0.57
C ALA A 326 -2.08 19.88 -0.14
N GLN A 327 -1.73 21.06 -0.64
CA GLN A 327 -2.48 22.30 -0.36
C GLN A 327 -3.90 22.26 -0.90
N ARG A 328 -4.08 21.79 -2.13
CA ARG A 328 -5.37 21.81 -2.82
C ARG A 328 -6.31 20.69 -2.39
N PHE A 329 -5.79 19.48 -2.15
CA PHE A 329 -6.61 18.27 -2.03
C PHE A 329 -6.54 17.57 -0.67
N PHE A 330 -5.55 17.89 0.17
CA PHE A 330 -5.33 17.24 1.48
C PHE A 330 -5.47 18.21 2.66
N GLY A 331 -5.89 19.45 2.39
CA GLY A 331 -6.24 20.43 3.41
C GLY A 331 -5.06 21.18 4.03
N VAL A 332 -3.86 21.06 3.45
CA VAL A 332 -2.68 21.83 3.89
C VAL A 332 -2.91 23.34 3.72
N GLY A 333 -3.55 23.78 2.62
CA GLY A 333 -3.78 25.20 2.38
C GLY A 333 -4.62 25.87 3.46
N GLY A 334 -5.63 25.16 3.99
CA GLY A 334 -6.43 25.63 5.11
C GLY A 334 -5.70 25.58 6.46
N ALA A 335 -4.79 24.62 6.64
CA ALA A 335 -3.97 24.52 7.85
C ALA A 335 -2.97 25.68 7.96
N LEU A 336 -2.26 25.99 6.87
CA LEU A 336 -1.29 27.09 6.82
C LEU A 336 -1.90 28.47 7.12
N GLN A 337 -3.18 28.65 6.81
CA GLN A 337 -3.89 29.90 7.12
C GLN A 337 -4.29 30.02 8.59
N ARG A 338 -4.42 28.91 9.31
CA ARG A 338 -5.00 28.87 10.66
C ARG A 338 -4.01 28.55 11.76
N ASP A 339 -2.90 27.89 11.43
CA ASP A 339 -1.95 27.40 12.41
C ASP A 339 -0.52 27.72 11.98
N SER A 340 0.14 28.60 12.73
CA SER A 340 1.50 29.06 12.44
C SER A 340 2.58 28.04 12.82
N ARG A 341 2.20 26.92 13.45
CA ARG A 341 3.16 25.87 13.84
C ARG A 341 3.60 25.03 12.64
N LEU A 342 2.75 24.91 11.62
CA LEU A 342 3.08 24.17 10.40
C LEU A 342 3.87 25.05 9.44
N VAL A 343 5.06 24.60 9.06
CA VAL A 343 5.90 25.25 8.06
C VAL A 343 6.21 24.25 6.95
N ILE A 344 5.94 24.62 5.70
CA ILE A 344 6.29 23.81 4.52
C ILE A 344 7.61 24.31 3.96
N HIS A 345 8.54 23.38 3.69
CA HIS A 345 9.83 23.67 3.07
C HIS A 345 9.91 22.92 1.73
N GLU A 346 10.04 23.67 0.64
CA GLU A 346 10.15 23.14 -0.73
C GLU A 346 11.63 23.03 -1.12
N GLU A 347 12.30 22.03 -0.54
CA GLU A 347 13.73 21.79 -0.75
C GLU A 347 14.08 20.33 -0.42
N MET A 348 15.30 19.92 -0.75
CA MET A 348 15.79 18.59 -0.39
C MET A 348 16.00 18.49 1.12
N GLY A 349 15.70 17.33 1.71
CA GLY A 349 15.88 17.12 3.14
C GLY A 349 17.33 17.30 3.61
N GLU A 350 18.30 16.95 2.76
CA GLU A 350 19.72 17.19 2.99
C GLU A 350 20.05 18.69 3.08
N ASP A 351 19.50 19.50 2.18
CA ASP A 351 19.72 20.94 2.13
C ASP A 351 19.07 21.60 3.35
N PHE A 352 17.81 21.26 3.65
CA PHE A 352 17.08 21.74 4.81
C PHE A 352 17.86 21.54 6.11
N LEU A 353 18.40 20.33 6.34
CA LEU A 353 19.18 20.05 7.55
C LEU A 353 20.53 20.78 7.58
N ASN A 354 21.16 21.01 6.44
CA ASN A 354 22.43 21.74 6.39
C ASN A 354 22.26 23.25 6.63
N GLU A 355 21.08 23.79 6.34
CA GLU A 355 20.74 25.20 6.56
C GLU A 355 20.27 25.50 8.00
N GLN A 356 19.95 24.48 8.80
CA GLN A 356 19.53 24.68 10.19
C GLN A 356 20.66 25.25 11.05
N GLU A 357 20.34 26.29 11.82
CA GLU A 357 21.23 26.87 12.84
C GLU A 357 21.45 25.89 14.01
N GLU A 358 22.60 25.95 14.67
CA GLU A 358 22.90 25.07 15.82
C GLU A 358 21.95 25.27 17.01
N ASP A 359 21.33 26.46 17.14
CA ASP A 359 20.32 26.73 18.16
C ASP A 359 18.92 26.24 17.76
N ALA A 360 18.73 25.80 16.50
CA ALA A 360 17.46 25.30 15.97
C ALA A 360 17.24 23.80 16.28
N MET A 361 17.50 23.39 17.52
CA MET A 361 17.48 21.99 17.92
C MET A 361 16.07 21.38 17.83
N LEU A 362 16.02 20.12 17.42
CA LEU A 362 14.83 19.30 17.23
C LEU A 362 14.68 18.29 18.38
N ASP A 363 13.46 18.07 18.83
CA ASP A 363 13.14 16.94 19.71
C ASP A 363 13.01 15.64 18.91
N MET A 364 12.47 15.77 17.70
CA MET A 364 12.23 14.65 16.81
C MET A 364 12.49 15.01 15.35
N LEU A 365 13.23 14.13 14.68
CA LEU A 365 13.43 14.18 13.24
C LEU A 365 12.87 12.89 12.63
N VAL A 366 12.02 13.03 11.63
CA VAL A 366 11.42 11.90 10.90
C VAL A 366 11.96 11.87 9.50
N ILE A 367 12.37 10.68 9.04
CA ILE A 367 12.72 10.40 7.66
C ILE A 367 11.68 9.41 7.12
N ASP A 368 10.76 9.90 6.30
CA ASP A 368 9.73 9.14 5.60
C ASP A 368 9.82 9.38 4.08
N VAL A 369 11.04 9.28 3.54
CA VAL A 369 11.33 9.54 2.13
C VAL A 369 11.44 8.22 1.36
N GLU A 370 10.63 8.04 0.33
CA GLU A 370 10.76 6.91 -0.60
C GLU A 370 11.52 7.33 -1.86
N ALA A 371 12.55 6.58 -2.25
CA ALA A 371 13.40 6.91 -3.41
C ALA A 371 12.73 6.59 -4.77
N GLY A 372 11.52 6.02 -4.78
CA GLY A 372 10.78 5.60 -5.97
C GLY A 372 11.36 4.38 -6.72
N GLU A 373 12.69 4.20 -6.69
CA GLU A 373 13.41 3.03 -7.19
C GLU A 373 14.30 2.43 -6.08
N SER A 374 14.50 1.11 -6.11
CA SER A 374 15.42 0.42 -5.19
C SER A 374 16.87 0.64 -5.63
N CYS A 375 17.71 1.16 -4.72
CA CYS A 375 19.15 1.27 -4.89
C CYS A 375 19.85 0.40 -3.85
N GLU A 376 20.73 -0.51 -4.29
CA GLU A 376 21.39 -1.50 -3.41
C GLU A 376 20.40 -2.34 -2.56
N GLY A 377 19.17 -2.52 -3.05
CA GLY A 377 18.11 -3.23 -2.33
C GLY A 377 17.39 -2.39 -1.27
N VAL A 378 17.65 -1.07 -1.20
CA VAL A 378 16.99 -0.11 -0.33
C VAL A 378 16.08 0.79 -1.16
N ARG A 379 14.79 0.82 -0.81
CA ARG A 379 13.78 1.70 -1.44
C ARG A 379 13.52 2.95 -0.61
N ALA A 380 13.59 2.84 0.71
CA ALA A 380 13.49 3.95 1.63
C ALA A 380 14.45 3.74 2.81
N PRO A 381 15.13 4.79 3.31
CA PRO A 381 15.28 6.11 2.67
C PRO A 381 16.26 6.08 1.48
N PRO A 382 16.38 7.17 0.69
CA PRO A 382 17.47 7.32 -0.27
C PRO A 382 18.84 7.11 0.39
N LEU A 383 19.79 6.49 -0.31
CA LEU A 383 21.09 6.13 0.27
C LEU A 383 21.88 7.34 0.80
N GLY A 384 21.70 8.54 0.22
CA GLY A 384 22.31 9.78 0.71
C GLY A 384 21.89 10.15 2.14
N MET A 385 20.66 9.83 2.52
CA MET A 385 20.16 10.02 3.89
C MET A 385 20.68 8.95 4.88
N LEU A 386 21.41 7.95 4.39
CA LEU A 386 22.13 6.97 5.21
C LEU A 386 23.64 7.24 5.24
N ASP A 387 24.11 8.27 4.54
CA ASP A 387 25.53 8.62 4.55
C ASP A 387 25.94 9.19 5.91
N SER A 388 27.19 8.93 6.27
CA SER A 388 27.73 9.31 7.57
C SER A 388 27.60 10.82 7.82
N SER A 389 27.86 11.66 6.81
CA SER A 389 27.73 13.12 6.93
C SER A 389 26.30 13.55 7.29
N PHE A 390 25.31 13.02 6.58
CA PHE A 390 23.90 13.31 6.82
C PHE A 390 23.48 12.87 8.23
N LEU A 391 23.78 11.62 8.60
CA LEU A 391 23.42 11.08 9.92
C LEU A 391 24.09 11.85 11.07
N HIS A 392 25.33 12.33 10.89
CA HIS A 392 25.99 13.17 11.89
C HIS A 392 25.32 14.55 12.01
N THR A 393 24.90 15.16 10.89
CA THR A 393 24.12 16.40 10.91
C THR A 393 22.77 16.20 11.60
N ALA A 394 22.03 15.16 11.25
CA ALA A 394 20.77 14.79 11.91
C ALA A 394 20.96 14.62 13.43
N LYS A 395 22.00 13.88 13.85
CA LYS A 395 22.30 13.68 15.28
C LYS A 395 22.69 14.98 16.00
N ARG A 396 23.44 15.86 15.34
CA ARG A 396 23.85 17.16 15.90
C ARG A 396 22.65 18.05 16.17
N LEU A 397 21.64 18.03 15.31
CA LEU A 397 20.43 18.84 15.42
C LEU A 397 19.42 18.31 16.44
N LEU A 398 19.58 17.07 16.93
CA LEU A 398 18.70 16.53 17.96
C LEU A 398 19.13 16.97 19.35
N VAL A 399 18.18 17.40 20.20
CA VAL A 399 18.46 17.64 21.62
C VAL A 399 18.98 16.37 22.30
N PRO A 400 19.66 16.47 23.46
CA PRO A 400 19.93 15.30 24.29
C PRO A 400 18.62 14.56 24.63
N GLY A 401 18.54 13.28 24.29
CA GLY A 401 17.33 12.46 24.41
C GLY A 401 16.31 12.64 23.28
N GLY A 402 16.61 13.46 22.26
CA GLY A 402 15.84 13.55 21.03
C GLY A 402 15.98 12.29 20.18
N ILE A 403 15.03 12.08 19.26
CA ILE A 403 14.87 10.83 18.53
C ILE A 403 14.86 11.06 17.02
N LEU A 404 15.71 10.33 16.29
CA LEU A 404 15.63 10.18 14.84
C LEU A 404 14.78 8.95 14.51
N ALA A 405 13.63 9.15 13.89
CA ALA A 405 12.76 8.07 13.40
C ALA A 405 12.96 7.88 11.89
N VAL A 406 13.25 6.66 11.46
CA VAL A 406 13.56 6.35 10.05
C VAL A 406 12.67 5.21 9.56
N ASN A 407 11.87 5.47 8.53
CA ASN A 407 11.16 4.43 7.79
C ASN A 407 12.12 3.75 6.81
N VAL A 408 12.32 2.44 6.94
CA VAL A 408 13.23 1.66 6.11
C VAL A 408 12.46 0.60 5.33
N ILE A 409 12.55 0.65 4.00
CA ILE A 409 11.96 -0.33 3.09
C ILE A 409 13.10 -0.98 2.31
N THR A 410 13.24 -2.30 2.44
CA THR A 410 14.31 -3.07 1.79
C THR A 410 13.77 -4.30 1.09
N GLU A 411 14.44 -4.71 0.02
CA GLU A 411 14.05 -5.87 -0.79
C GLU A 411 14.63 -7.19 -0.27
N SER A 412 15.58 -7.12 0.67
CA SER A 412 16.24 -8.29 1.24
C SER A 412 16.75 -8.03 2.66
N ARG A 413 16.99 -9.12 3.41
CA ARG A 413 17.62 -9.05 4.73
C ARG A 413 19.05 -8.51 4.68
N GLU A 414 19.77 -8.77 3.59
CA GLU A 414 21.13 -8.27 3.40
C GLU A 414 21.13 -6.74 3.25
N ALA A 415 20.21 -6.18 2.47
CA ALA A 415 20.03 -4.74 2.35
C ALA A 415 19.68 -4.11 3.71
N LEU A 416 18.79 -4.73 4.50
CA LEU A 416 18.48 -4.27 5.86
C LEU A 416 19.72 -4.28 6.77
N SER A 417 20.54 -5.33 6.74
CA SER A 417 21.79 -5.38 7.51
C SER A 417 22.79 -4.29 7.10
N ASN A 418 22.84 -3.93 5.82
CA ASN A 418 23.68 -2.82 5.35
C ASN A 418 23.17 -1.47 5.87
N VAL A 419 21.85 -1.25 5.92
CA VAL A 419 21.25 -0.06 6.53
C VAL A 419 21.59 0.00 8.03
N GLU A 420 21.43 -1.11 8.76
CA GLU A 420 21.80 -1.19 10.19
C GLU A 420 23.28 -0.85 10.42
N ALA A 421 24.19 -1.31 9.54
CA ALA A 421 25.61 -0.98 9.63
C ALA A 421 25.87 0.52 9.43
N LYS A 422 25.26 1.14 8.40
CA LYS A 422 25.38 2.59 8.15
C LYS A 422 24.90 3.43 9.33
N ILE A 423 23.72 3.11 9.86
CA ILE A 423 23.16 3.76 11.05
C ILE A 423 24.08 3.56 12.26
N GLY A 424 24.59 2.33 12.45
CA GLY A 424 25.45 1.93 13.56
C GLY A 424 26.77 2.70 13.66
N HIS A 425 27.23 3.33 12.59
CA HIS A 425 28.44 4.17 12.61
C HIS A 425 28.22 5.51 13.34
N VAL A 426 26.97 5.96 13.49
CA VAL A 426 26.63 7.27 14.07
C VAL A 426 25.78 7.14 15.34
N PHE A 427 24.81 6.24 15.32
CA PHE A 427 23.93 5.94 16.45
C PHE A 427 24.32 4.60 17.06
N SER A 428 24.54 4.57 18.37
CA SER A 428 24.96 3.38 19.10
C SER A 428 23.80 2.47 19.50
N ARG A 429 22.59 3.01 19.58
CA ARG A 429 21.39 2.31 20.07
C ARG A 429 20.09 2.92 19.57
N GLY A 430 19.03 2.14 19.70
CA GLY A 430 17.67 2.57 19.41
C GLY A 430 16.64 1.47 19.63
N LEU A 431 15.42 1.72 19.19
CA LEU A 431 14.38 0.70 19.08
C LEU A 431 14.13 0.40 17.61
N ARG A 432 13.68 -0.83 17.33
CA ARG A 432 13.32 -1.29 15.99
C ARG A 432 11.95 -1.94 16.02
N LEU A 433 11.04 -1.43 15.18
CA LEU A 433 9.73 -2.02 14.96
C LEU A 433 9.67 -2.68 13.58
N SER A 434 9.37 -3.98 13.55
CA SER A 434 9.18 -4.73 12.30
C SER A 434 7.73 -4.69 11.87
N LEU A 435 7.42 -3.95 10.81
CA LEU A 435 6.12 -3.93 10.13
C LEU A 435 6.07 -5.01 9.04
N PRO A 436 4.90 -5.36 8.47
CA PRO A 436 4.80 -6.37 7.42
C PRO A 436 5.64 -6.08 6.17
N THR A 437 5.77 -4.81 5.79
CA THR A 437 6.47 -4.37 4.57
C THR A 437 7.68 -3.47 4.83
N ASN A 438 7.80 -2.92 6.05
CA ASN A 438 8.78 -1.90 6.40
C ASN A 438 9.46 -2.25 7.74
N THR A 439 10.55 -1.59 8.04
CA THR A 439 11.15 -1.57 9.39
C THR A 439 11.32 -0.13 9.81
N THR A 440 10.84 0.24 11.00
CA THR A 440 11.04 1.58 11.55
C THR A 440 12.13 1.54 12.61
N PHE A 441 13.15 2.39 12.44
CA PHE A 441 14.20 2.59 13.45
C PHE A 441 13.92 3.87 14.23
N PHE A 442 14.14 3.82 15.55
CA PHE A 442 14.01 4.95 16.46
C PHE A 442 15.33 5.11 17.20
N LEU A 443 16.15 6.06 16.78
CA LEU A 443 17.53 6.21 17.17
C LEU A 443 17.66 7.34 18.18
N PHE A 444 18.18 7.02 19.36
CA PHE A 444 18.17 7.94 20.51
C PHE A 444 19.46 8.74 20.59
N ASN A 445 19.35 10.06 20.81
CA ASN A 445 20.51 10.96 20.97
C ASN A 445 20.96 11.08 22.44
N ASP A 446 21.16 9.95 23.10
CA ASP A 446 21.68 9.85 24.47
C ASP A 446 22.17 8.41 24.73
N ASN A 447 22.65 8.11 25.95
CA ASN A 447 23.20 6.81 26.33
C ASN A 447 22.40 6.06 27.41
N THR A 448 21.14 6.44 27.63
CA THR A 448 20.27 5.79 28.63
C THR A 448 20.00 4.31 28.27
N PRO A 449 20.02 3.36 29.23
CA PRO A 449 19.66 1.97 28.97
C PRO A 449 18.25 1.83 28.36
N LEU A 450 18.09 0.88 27.44
CA LEU A 450 16.82 0.63 26.76
C LEU A 450 16.11 -0.60 27.32
N GLU A 451 15.07 -0.39 28.11
CA GLU A 451 14.16 -1.45 28.56
C GLU A 451 12.89 -1.42 27.71
N VAL A 452 12.78 -2.32 26.73
CA VAL A 452 11.66 -2.34 25.76
C VAL A 452 10.29 -2.33 26.46
N ALA A 453 10.16 -3.07 27.56
CA ALA A 453 8.92 -3.13 28.34
C ALA A 453 8.50 -1.76 28.92
N GLU A 454 9.46 -0.90 29.28
CA GLU A 454 9.18 0.45 29.74
C GLU A 454 8.64 1.33 28.62
N TYR A 455 9.26 1.27 27.44
CA TYR A 455 8.81 2.03 26.26
C TYR A 455 7.44 1.58 25.76
N VAL A 456 7.12 0.28 25.87
CA VAL A 456 5.76 -0.23 25.62
C VAL A 456 4.77 0.34 26.63
N ARG A 457 5.13 0.38 27.92
CA ARG A 457 4.27 0.97 28.96
C ARG A 457 4.02 2.46 28.72
N LEU A 458 5.06 3.22 28.37
CA LEU A 458 4.92 4.65 28.07
C LEU A 458 3.95 4.92 26.91
N VAL A 459 3.93 4.03 25.91
CA VAL A 459 2.97 4.10 24.80
C VAL A 459 1.56 3.79 25.27
N GLN A 460 1.38 2.79 26.13
CA GLN A 460 0.07 2.44 26.71
C GLN A 460 -0.46 3.52 27.67
N ASP A 461 0.42 4.25 28.34
CA ASP A 461 0.07 5.32 29.28
C ASP A 461 -0.23 6.67 28.56
N SER A 462 0.06 6.78 27.25
CA SER A 462 -0.14 8.00 26.48
C SER A 462 -1.53 8.06 25.85
N ALA A 463 -2.32 9.09 26.22
CA ALA A 463 -3.65 9.31 25.64
C ALA A 463 -3.60 9.51 24.12
N PHE A 464 -2.61 10.25 23.61
CA PHE A 464 -2.45 10.43 22.17
C PHE A 464 -2.24 9.09 21.43
N GLN A 465 -1.43 8.21 22.01
CA GLN A 465 -1.13 6.90 21.43
C GLN A 465 -2.31 5.94 21.48
N THR A 466 -3.09 5.96 22.57
CA THR A 466 -4.22 5.04 22.76
C THR A 466 -5.47 5.51 22.02
N GLU A 467 -5.80 6.80 22.07
CA GLU A 467 -7.06 7.35 21.54
C GLU A 467 -6.98 7.69 20.05
N TYR A 468 -5.83 8.18 19.56
CA TYR A 468 -5.70 8.69 18.19
C TYR A 468 -4.77 7.86 17.31
N ALA A 469 -3.48 7.74 17.65
CA ALA A 469 -2.52 7.01 16.81
C ALA A 469 -2.74 5.49 16.85
N GLN A 470 -3.46 5.01 17.87
CA GLN A 470 -3.78 3.59 18.11
C GLN A 470 -2.55 2.67 18.11
N THR A 471 -1.38 3.16 18.51
CA THR A 471 -0.13 2.39 18.43
C THR A 471 -0.03 1.18 19.36
N PRO A 472 -0.75 1.06 20.49
CA PRO A 472 -0.76 -0.20 21.26
C PRO A 472 -1.23 -1.41 20.44
N ALA A 473 -2.26 -1.25 19.62
CA ALA A 473 -2.74 -2.32 18.73
C ALA A 473 -1.70 -2.70 17.66
N LEU A 474 -0.86 -1.75 17.25
CA LEU A 474 0.27 -2.02 16.37
C LEU A 474 1.34 -2.85 17.09
N LEU A 475 1.64 -2.55 18.36
CA LEU A 475 2.61 -3.30 19.16
C LEU A 475 2.15 -4.72 19.56
N GLU A 476 0.85 -5.00 19.52
CA GLU A 476 0.32 -6.36 19.71
C GLU A 476 0.59 -7.27 18.51
N THR A 477 0.69 -6.69 17.31
CA THR A 477 0.82 -7.43 16.04
C THR A 477 2.22 -7.34 15.45
N CYS A 478 2.97 -6.29 15.79
CA CYS A 478 4.31 -6.00 15.29
C CYS A 478 5.34 -6.07 16.41
N GLN A 479 6.54 -6.54 16.08
CA GLN A 479 7.57 -6.79 17.09
C GLN A 479 8.45 -5.54 17.31
N LEU A 480 8.33 -4.92 18.49
CA LEU A 480 9.27 -3.91 18.97
C LEU A 480 10.46 -4.56 19.67
N THR A 481 11.68 -4.21 19.27
CA THR A 481 12.93 -4.79 19.79
C THR A 481 13.93 -3.70 20.10
N ALA A 482 14.79 -3.92 21.10
CA ALA A 482 15.98 -3.11 21.28
C ALA A 482 16.93 -3.35 20.11
N TRP A 483 17.51 -2.27 19.59
CA TRP A 483 18.53 -2.30 18.56
C TRP A 483 19.81 -1.66 19.11
N HIS A 484 20.93 -2.34 18.89
CA HIS A 484 22.25 -1.86 19.26
C HIS A 484 23.17 -1.97 18.04
N SER A 485 24.05 -0.99 17.89
CA SER A 485 25.09 -1.06 16.87
C SER A 485 26.01 -2.25 17.17
N ASN A 486 26.12 -3.17 16.21
CA ASN A 486 27.04 -4.31 16.29
C ASN A 486 28.52 -3.90 16.14
N LEU A 487 28.81 -2.60 16.02
CA LEU A 487 30.16 -2.06 15.88
C LEU A 487 30.91 -1.89 17.22
N SER A 488 30.35 -2.39 18.32
CA SER A 488 31.08 -2.51 19.59
C SER A 488 32.11 -3.65 19.53
N GLY A 489 33.28 -3.38 18.95
CA GLY A 489 34.43 -4.28 19.03
C GLY A 489 35.35 -4.27 17.81
N LYS A 490 35.95 -3.13 17.46
CA LYS A 490 37.31 -3.06 16.90
C LYS A 490 38.02 -1.82 17.40
#